data_AF-A0A5C8Q807-F1
#
_entry.id   AF-A0A5C8Q807-F1
#
_cell.length_a   1.000
_cell.length_b   1.000
_cell.length_c   1.000
_cell.angle_alpha   90.00
_cell.angle_beta   90.00
_cell.angle_gamma   90.00
#
_symmetry.space_group_name_H-M   'P 1'
#
loop_
_entity.id
_entity.type
_entity.pdbx_description
1 polymer ?
#
loop_
_entity_poly.entity_id
_entity_poly.type
_entity_poly.pdbx_seq_one_letter_code
_entity_poly.pdbx_strand_id
1 'polypeptide(L)'
;MLVEPRFRDQIRCLVLKDRRAKALDEALSPGDRIAFNGFLASVVAVLLAPRLGDRCGVEDLAAFSHEVAARHRSERRPVNEFVVEEILRLIYGVTPLFQTIPVPPMAVSSAGAAIVRYLNNTDAGIAAEIERVLDTAVDLHQRRTPH
;
A
#
# COMPACT_ATOMS: atom_id res chain seq x y z
N MET A 1 -6.57 -15.33 -5.50
CA MET A 1 -6.38 -15.81 -4.10
C MET A 1 -7.42 -15.15 -3.19
N LEU A 2 -7.99 -15.87 -2.21
CA LEU A 2 -8.98 -15.27 -1.28
C LEU A 2 -8.27 -14.34 -0.28
N VAL A 3 -8.80 -13.13 -0.08
CA VAL A 3 -8.28 -12.18 0.91
C VAL A 3 -8.70 -12.63 2.29
N GLU A 4 -7.73 -12.83 3.18
CA GLU A 4 -8.03 -13.21 4.56
C GLU A 4 -8.66 -12.06 5.35
N PRO A 5 -9.69 -12.33 6.20
CA PRO A 5 -10.32 -11.30 7.02
C PRO A 5 -9.34 -10.52 7.91
N ARG A 6 -8.27 -11.16 8.39
CA ARG A 6 -7.22 -10.50 9.19
C ARG A 6 -6.46 -9.42 8.41
N PHE A 7 -6.28 -9.58 7.10
CA PHE A 7 -5.61 -8.57 6.27
C PHE A 7 -6.49 -7.32 6.13
N ARG A 8 -7.81 -7.49 6.00
CA ARG A 8 -8.77 -6.38 6.05
C ARG A 8 -8.71 -5.66 7.40
N ASP A 9 -8.72 -6.41 8.51
CA ASP A 9 -8.66 -5.80 9.84
C ASP A 9 -7.34 -5.04 10.08
N GLN A 10 -6.22 -5.53 9.55
CA GLN A 10 -4.94 -4.86 9.63
C GLN A 10 -4.92 -3.52 8.87
N ILE A 11 -5.47 -3.47 7.65
CA ILE A 11 -5.61 -2.21 6.89
C ILE A 11 -6.57 -1.25 7.60
N ARG A 12 -7.69 -1.75 8.11
CA ARG A 12 -8.63 -0.96 8.91
C ARG A 12 -7.95 -0.35 10.12
N CYS A 13 -7.20 -1.15 10.89
CA CYS A 13 -6.45 -0.67 12.04
C CYS A 13 -5.42 0.39 11.65
N LEU A 14 -4.75 0.22 10.51
CA LEU A 14 -3.79 1.19 10.00
C LEU A 14 -4.45 2.54 9.67
N VAL A 15 -5.58 2.52 8.95
CA VAL A 15 -6.32 3.72 8.54
C VAL A 15 -6.96 4.43 9.74
N LEU A 16 -7.57 3.67 10.64
CA LEU A 16 -8.21 4.21 11.85
C LEU A 16 -7.20 4.57 12.96
N LYS A 17 -5.90 4.40 12.71
CA LYS A 17 -4.81 4.63 13.68
C LYS A 17 -5.03 3.85 15.00
N ASP A 18 -5.60 2.64 14.88
CA ASP A 18 -5.81 1.73 16.00
C ASP A 18 -4.45 1.23 16.53
N ARG A 19 -4.30 1.23 17.85
CA ARG A 19 -3.11 0.71 18.55
C ARG A 19 -2.76 -0.74 18.17
N ARG A 20 -3.74 -1.53 17.72
CA ARG A 20 -3.55 -2.92 17.27
C ARG A 20 -2.74 -3.03 15.99
N ALA A 21 -2.64 -1.97 15.18
CA ALA A 21 -1.98 -2.02 13.87
C ALA A 21 -0.54 -2.55 13.94
N LYS A 22 0.23 -2.15 14.97
CA LYS A 22 1.60 -2.62 15.17
C LYS A 22 1.67 -4.12 15.49
N ALA A 23 0.84 -4.57 16.43
CA ALA A 23 0.81 -5.98 16.84
C ALA A 23 0.35 -6.90 15.70
N LEU A 24 -0.61 -6.45 14.88
CA LEU A 24 -1.07 -7.19 13.70
C LEU A 24 0.04 -7.31 12.66
N ASP A 25 0.83 -6.26 12.43
CA ASP A 25 1.96 -6.31 11.51
C ASP A 25 3.10 -7.22 12.00
N GLU A 26 3.41 -7.18 13.29
CA GLU A 26 4.44 -8.03 13.89
C GLU A 26 4.05 -9.53 13.93
N ALA A 27 2.74 -9.82 13.95
CA ALA A 27 2.22 -11.20 13.98
C ALA A 27 2.24 -11.89 12.60
N LEU A 28 2.52 -11.18 11.50
CA LEU A 28 2.55 -11.79 10.16
C LEU A 28 3.75 -12.72 10.00
N SER A 29 3.47 -13.99 9.67
CA SER A 29 4.49 -14.90 9.18
C SER A 29 5.08 -14.42 7.85
N PRO A 30 6.26 -14.90 7.41
CA PRO A 30 6.85 -14.49 6.13
C PRO A 30 5.93 -14.73 4.92
N GLY A 31 5.23 -15.87 4.89
CA GLY A 31 4.27 -16.20 3.82
C GLY A 31 3.04 -15.29 3.86
N ASP A 32 2.48 -15.07 5.05
CA ASP A 32 1.34 -14.17 5.23
C ASP A 32 1.68 -12.74 4.84
N ARG A 33 2.93 -12.30 5.08
CA ARG A 33 3.39 -10.97 4.70
C ARG A 33 3.41 -10.79 3.19
N ILE A 34 3.81 -11.81 2.42
CA ILE A 34 3.77 -11.77 0.96
C ILE A 34 2.31 -11.66 0.48
N ALA A 35 1.41 -12.48 1.05
CA ALA A 35 -0.02 -12.43 0.76
C ALA A 35 -0.63 -11.06 1.09
N PHE A 36 -0.33 -10.54 2.29
CA PHE A 36 -0.74 -9.24 2.76
C PHE A 36 -0.24 -8.12 1.84
N ASN A 37 1.02 -8.17 1.39
CA ASN A 37 1.58 -7.17 0.47
C ASN A 37 0.81 -7.11 -0.86
N GLY A 38 0.38 -8.25 -1.40
CA GLY A 38 -0.44 -8.29 -2.61
C GLY A 38 -1.81 -7.62 -2.41
N PHE A 39 -2.43 -7.83 -1.25
CA PHE A 39 -3.67 -7.15 -0.90
C PHE A 39 -3.47 -5.65 -0.62
N LEU A 40 -2.42 -5.29 0.12
CA LEU A 40 -2.02 -3.92 0.40
C LEU A 40 -1.78 -3.12 -0.88
N ALA A 41 -1.12 -3.70 -1.89
CA ALA A 41 -0.96 -3.06 -3.20
C ALA A 41 -2.31 -2.80 -3.90
N SER A 42 -3.31 -3.67 -3.69
CA SER A 42 -4.67 -3.47 -4.22
C SER A 42 -5.41 -2.36 -3.47
N VAL A 43 -5.25 -2.27 -2.14
CA VAL A 43 -5.75 -1.15 -1.33
C VAL A 43 -5.12 0.17 -1.77
N VAL A 44 -3.80 0.20 -1.93
CA VAL A 44 -3.08 1.40 -2.39
C VAL A 44 -3.55 1.82 -3.78
N ALA A 45 -3.78 0.87 -4.69
CA ALA A 45 -4.33 1.18 -6.02
C ALA A 45 -5.71 1.86 -5.94
N VAL A 46 -6.62 1.34 -5.11
CA VAL A 46 -7.95 1.94 -4.91
C VAL A 46 -7.86 3.34 -4.31
N LEU A 47 -6.99 3.53 -3.31
CA LEU A 47 -6.80 4.84 -2.68
C LEU A 47 -6.12 5.86 -3.61
N LEU A 48 -5.30 5.42 -4.56
CA LEU A 48 -4.60 6.30 -5.51
C LEU A 48 -5.44 6.68 -6.72
N ALA A 49 -6.38 5.84 -7.15
CA ALA A 49 -7.15 6.05 -8.37
C ALA A 49 -7.82 7.45 -8.45
N PRO A 50 -8.41 8.01 -7.37
CA PRO A 50 -8.98 9.36 -7.41
C PRO A 50 -7.95 10.49 -7.62
N ARG A 51 -6.67 10.25 -7.29
CA ARG A 51 -5.63 11.28 -7.27
C ARG A 51 -4.73 11.26 -8.50
N LEU A 52 -4.34 10.08 -8.96
CA LEU A 52 -3.42 9.89 -10.09
C LEU A 52 -4.14 9.40 -11.36
N GLY A 53 -5.42 9.05 -11.25
CA GLY A 53 -6.19 8.46 -12.35
C GLY A 53 -5.74 7.05 -12.71
N ASP A 54 -6.29 6.50 -13.80
CA ASP A 54 -5.98 5.14 -14.26
C ASP A 54 -4.70 5.06 -15.10
N ARG A 55 -4.09 6.19 -15.45
CA ARG A 55 -2.88 6.27 -16.27
C ARG A 55 -1.92 7.26 -15.65
N CYS A 56 -0.74 6.77 -15.27
CA CYS A 56 0.28 7.54 -14.57
C CYS A 56 1.65 7.17 -15.14
N GLY A 57 2.44 8.18 -15.54
CA GLY A 57 3.76 7.99 -16.14
C GLY A 57 4.85 7.76 -15.11
N VAL A 58 6.04 7.36 -15.56
CA VAL A 58 7.19 7.13 -14.65
C VAL A 58 7.53 8.38 -13.84
N GLU A 59 7.50 9.57 -14.45
CA GLU A 59 7.79 10.81 -13.75
C GLU A 59 6.77 11.12 -12.64
N ASP A 60 5.49 10.84 -12.88
CA ASP A 60 4.42 11.05 -11.90
C ASP A 60 4.58 10.10 -10.70
N LEU A 61 4.94 8.84 -10.96
CA LEU A 61 5.20 7.86 -9.90
C LEU A 61 6.40 8.25 -9.04
N ALA A 62 7.48 8.70 -9.67
CA ALA A 62 8.68 9.18 -8.98
C ALA A 62 8.39 10.44 -8.16
N ALA A 63 7.61 11.38 -8.70
CA ALA A 63 7.20 12.58 -7.97
C ALA A 63 6.34 12.22 -6.74
N PHE A 64 5.40 11.29 -6.89
CA PHE A 64 4.56 10.85 -5.78
C PHE A 64 5.35 10.08 -4.72
N SER A 65 6.26 9.17 -5.11
CA SER A 65 7.11 8.47 -4.13
C SER A 65 8.00 9.43 -3.36
N HIS A 66 8.54 10.45 -4.04
CA HIS A 66 9.30 11.52 -3.40
C HIS A 66 8.45 12.27 -2.36
N GLU A 67 7.22 12.64 -2.72
CA GLU A 67 6.30 13.34 -1.82
C GLU A 67 6.01 12.52 -0.55
N VAL A 68 5.70 11.23 -0.70
CA VAL A 68 5.47 10.30 0.42
C VAL A 68 6.71 10.22 1.32
N ALA A 69 7.89 10.01 0.73
CA ALA A 69 9.15 9.89 1.46
C ALA A 69 9.52 11.18 2.19
N ALA A 70 9.37 12.34 1.53
CA ALA A 70 9.63 13.66 2.12
C ALA A 70 8.70 13.92 3.32
N ARG A 71 7.40 13.61 3.17
CA ARG A 71 6.45 13.77 4.28
C ARG A 71 6.84 12.91 5.48
N HIS A 72 7.15 11.65 5.26
CA HIS A 72 7.55 10.73 6.32
C HIS A 72 8.89 11.08 6.99
N ARG A 73 9.84 11.61 6.22
CA ARG A 73 11.09 12.15 6.75
C ARG A 73 10.82 13.33 7.70
N SER A 74 9.91 14.24 7.34
CA SER A 74 9.50 15.36 8.19
C SER A 74 8.86 14.91 9.51
N GLU A 75 8.20 13.75 9.51
CA GLU A 75 7.59 13.12 10.69
C GLU A 75 8.56 12.24 11.49
N ARG A 76 9.86 12.24 11.15
CA ARG A 76 10.92 11.39 11.75
C ARG A 76 10.61 9.89 11.65
N ARG A 77 9.97 9.46 10.56
CA ARG A 77 9.63 8.06 10.28
C ARG A 77 10.06 7.71 8.85
N PRO A 78 11.38 7.74 8.55
CA PRO A 78 11.85 7.62 7.18
C PRO A 78 11.39 6.30 6.54
N VAL A 79 11.01 6.38 5.27
CA VAL A 79 10.66 5.26 4.42
C VAL A 79 11.54 5.30 3.17
N ASN A 80 11.87 4.13 2.61
CA ASN A 80 12.66 4.06 1.39
C ASN A 80 11.79 4.45 0.18
N GLU A 81 12.12 5.59 -0.43
CA GLU A 81 11.45 6.16 -1.60
C GLU A 81 11.38 5.18 -2.79
N PHE A 82 12.46 4.44 -3.06
CA PHE A 82 12.49 3.50 -4.17
C PHE A 82 11.55 2.30 -3.95
N VAL A 83 11.35 1.89 -2.69
CA VAL A 83 10.39 0.80 -2.38
C VAL A 83 8.96 1.30 -2.48
N VAL A 84 8.71 2.57 -2.16
CA VAL A 84 7.42 3.21 -2.45
C VAL A 84 7.17 3.21 -3.95
N GLU A 85 8.12 3.69 -4.74
CA GLU A 85 8.00 3.74 -6.20
C GLU A 85 7.83 2.35 -6.84
N GLU A 86 8.51 1.34 -6.32
CA GLU A 86 8.35 -0.06 -6.75
C GLU A 86 6.90 -0.54 -6.60
N ILE A 87 6.24 -0.23 -5.48
CA ILE A 87 4.82 -0.57 -5.27
C ILE A 87 3.94 0.16 -6.29
N LEU A 88 4.22 1.44 -6.55
CA LEU A 88 3.46 2.22 -7.52
C LEU A 88 3.61 1.66 -8.93
N ARG A 89 4.84 1.34 -9.36
CA ARG A 89 5.12 0.74 -10.67
C ARG A 89 4.39 -0.59 -10.83
N LEU A 90 4.37 -1.43 -9.80
CA LEU A 90 3.59 -2.67 -9.77
C LEU A 90 2.08 -2.43 -9.94
N ILE A 91 1.54 -1.35 -9.38
CA ILE A 91 0.11 -0.99 -9.50
C ILE A 91 -0.22 -0.53 -10.91
N TYR A 92 0.61 0.32 -11.50
CA TYR A 92 0.37 0.92 -12.82
C TYR A 92 0.91 0.10 -14.00
N GLY A 93 1.47 -1.08 -13.75
CA GLY A 93 2.02 -1.95 -14.80
C GLY A 93 3.25 -1.37 -15.50
N VAL A 94 4.00 -0.51 -14.81
CA VAL A 94 5.23 0.09 -15.27
C VAL A 94 6.40 -0.82 -14.92
N THR A 95 7.47 -0.80 -15.73
CA THR A 95 8.69 -1.59 -15.48
C THR A 95 9.20 -1.43 -14.04
N PRO A 96 9.38 -2.53 -13.28
CA PRO A 96 9.93 -2.51 -11.92
C PRO A 96 11.31 -1.87 -11.82
N LEU A 97 11.61 -1.23 -10.68
CA LEU A 97 12.95 -0.75 -10.34
C LEU A 97 13.87 -1.92 -9.98
N PHE A 98 13.33 -2.89 -9.24
CA PHE A 98 14.11 -3.99 -8.67
C PHE A 98 13.93 -5.29 -9.47
N GLN A 99 14.57 -5.38 -10.63
CA GLN A 99 14.41 -6.53 -11.54
C GLN A 99 15.21 -7.77 -11.13
N THR A 100 16.38 -7.58 -10.52
CA THR A 100 17.33 -8.68 -10.24
C THR A 100 17.39 -9.05 -8.77
N ILE A 101 17.09 -8.11 -7.88
CA ILE A 101 17.15 -8.31 -6.43
C ILE A 101 15.74 -8.08 -5.88
N PRO A 102 15.07 -9.11 -5.34
CA PRO A 102 13.72 -8.94 -4.81
C PRO A 102 13.76 -8.02 -3.58
N VAL A 103 12.79 -7.12 -3.50
CA VAL A 103 12.61 -6.27 -2.32
C VAL A 103 12.14 -7.14 -1.15
N PRO A 104 12.74 -7.01 0.06
CA PRO A 104 12.30 -7.77 1.22
C PRO A 104 10.81 -7.53 1.53
N PRO A 105 10.00 -8.58 1.83
CA PRO A 105 8.56 -8.41 2.09
C PRO A 105 8.22 -7.42 3.20
N MET A 106 9.09 -7.28 4.20
CA MET A 106 8.95 -6.28 5.27
C MET A 106 9.13 -4.84 4.77
N ALA A 107 10.05 -4.62 3.84
CA ALA A 107 10.22 -3.30 3.23
C ALA A 107 8.99 -2.91 2.40
N VAL A 108 8.40 -3.87 1.68
CA VAL A 108 7.15 -3.65 0.90
C VAL A 108 5.96 -3.34 1.82
N SER A 109 5.74 -4.11 2.89
CA SER A 109 4.64 -3.83 3.84
C SER A 109 4.82 -2.48 4.53
N SER A 110 6.06 -2.13 4.91
CA SER A 110 6.37 -0.84 5.53
C SER A 110 6.11 0.33 4.58
N ALA A 111 6.54 0.21 3.32
CA ALA A 111 6.34 1.24 2.30
C ALA A 111 4.86 1.38 1.91
N GLY A 112 4.14 0.27 1.72
CA GLY A 112 2.70 0.33 1.47
C GLY A 112 1.93 0.95 2.64
N ALA A 113 2.30 0.64 3.89
CA ALA A 113 1.71 1.26 5.06
C ALA A 113 2.02 2.77 5.15
N ALA A 114 3.21 3.19 4.70
CA ALA A 114 3.57 4.59 4.58
C ALA A 114 2.70 5.33 3.55
N ILE A 115 2.45 4.72 2.38
CA ILE A 115 1.55 5.28 1.36
C ILE A 115 0.14 5.44 1.93
N VAL A 116 -0.42 4.40 2.54
CA VAL A 116 -1.76 4.45 3.16
C VAL A 116 -1.84 5.54 4.23
N ARG A 117 -0.82 5.66 5.09
CA ARG A 117 -0.76 6.70 6.12
C ARG A 117 -0.69 8.10 5.51
N TYR A 118 0.14 8.28 4.48
CA TYR A 118 0.25 9.53 3.76
C TYR A 118 -1.12 9.92 3.18
N LEU A 119 -1.77 9.03 2.42
CA LEU A 119 -3.08 9.30 1.81
C LEU A 119 -4.15 9.62 2.86
N ASN A 120 -4.26 8.81 3.92
CA ASN A 120 -5.22 9.02 5.00
C ASN A 120 -4.97 10.32 5.81
N ASN A 121 -3.75 10.84 5.83
CA ASN A 121 -3.45 12.12 6.45
C ASN A 121 -3.75 13.31 5.53
N THR A 122 -3.78 13.10 4.21
CA THR A 122 -4.05 14.15 3.21
C THR A 122 -5.51 14.20 2.79
N ASP A 123 -6.25 13.09 2.90
CA ASP A 123 -7.69 12.99 2.61
C ASP A 123 -8.45 12.45 3.81
N ALA A 124 -9.23 13.32 4.46
CA ALA A 124 -10.03 13.00 5.63
C ALA A 124 -11.21 12.05 5.34
N GLY A 125 -11.61 11.89 4.07
CA GLY A 125 -12.69 10.99 3.65
C GLY A 125 -12.31 9.52 3.75
N ILE A 126 -11.01 9.18 3.63
CA ILE A 126 -10.54 7.78 3.60
C ILE A 126 -10.97 7.00 4.84
N ALA A 127 -10.86 7.59 6.03
CA ALA A 127 -11.26 6.93 7.27
C ALA A 127 -12.76 6.65 7.34
N ALA A 128 -13.59 7.56 6.81
CA ALA A 128 -15.04 7.40 6.78
C ALA A 128 -15.48 6.34 5.76
N GLU A 129 -14.74 6.19 4.68
CA GLU A 129 -15.08 5.29 3.56
C GLU A 129 -14.31 3.96 3.57
N ILE A 130 -13.59 3.67 4.66
CA ILE A 130 -12.65 2.54 4.70
C ILE A 130 -13.28 1.19 4.35
N GLU A 131 -14.53 0.92 4.75
CA GLU A 131 -15.20 -0.33 4.38
C GLU A 131 -15.43 -0.44 2.87
N ARG A 132 -15.87 0.66 2.22
CA ARG A 132 -16.06 0.70 0.77
C ARG A 132 -14.73 0.55 0.02
N VAL A 133 -13.67 1.18 0.53
CA VAL A 133 -12.31 1.03 -0.01
C VAL A 133 -11.86 -0.42 0.08
N LEU A 134 -12.07 -1.07 1.23
CA LEU A 134 -11.69 -2.46 1.44
C LEU A 134 -12.48 -3.42 0.54
N ASP A 135 -13.78 -3.20 0.36
CA ASP A 135 -14.61 -4.01 -0.55
C ASP A 135 -14.10 -3.88 -1.99
N THR A 136 -13.90 -2.66 -2.46
CA THR A 136 -13.35 -2.39 -3.80
C THR A 136 -11.95 -3.02 -3.97
N ALA A 137 -11.11 -2.97 -2.94
CA ALA A 137 -9.77 -3.54 -2.98
C ALA A 137 -9.79 -5.08 -3.03
N VAL A 138 -10.76 -5.72 -2.36
CA VAL A 138 -10.96 -7.18 -2.47
C VAL A 138 -11.32 -7.56 -3.89
N ASP A 139 -12.28 -6.87 -4.49
CA ASP A 139 -12.71 -7.13 -5.88
C ASP A 139 -11.57 -6.90 -6.88
N LEU A 140 -10.76 -5.86 -6.67
CA LEU A 140 -9.57 -5.61 -7.48
C LEU A 140 -8.52 -6.72 -7.29
N HIS A 141 -8.24 -7.13 -6.06
CA HIS A 141 -7.24 -8.15 -5.76
C HIS A 141 -7.58 -9.51 -6.39
N GLN A 142 -8.87 -9.89 -6.34
CA GLN A 142 -9.37 -11.11 -6.98
C GLN A 142 -9.19 -11.08 -8.50
N ARG A 143 -9.48 -9.94 -9.15
CA ARG A 143 -9.28 -9.77 -10.59
C ARG A 143 -7.82 -9.81 -11.02
N ARG A 144 -6.90 -9.31 -10.18
CA ARG A 144 -5.44 -9.31 -10.46
C ARG A 144 -4.77 -10.67 -10.23
N THR A 145 -5.40 -11.56 -9.46
CA THR A 145 -4.86 -12.90 -9.14
C THR A 145 -5.85 -14.00 -9.55
N PRO A 146 -6.12 -14.14 -10.86
CA PRO A 146 -6.96 -15.23 -11.35
C PRO A 146 -6.31 -16.58 -11.00
N HIS A 147 -7.15 -17.53 -10.60
CA HIS A 147 -6.78 -18.88 -10.20
C HIS A 147 -6.02 -19.64 -11.30
#